data_AF-A0A2E6ZKR2-F1
#
_entry.id   AF-A0A2E6ZKR2-F1
#
_cell.length_a   1.000
_cell.length_b   1.000
_cell.length_c   1.000
_cell.angle_alpha   90.00
_cell.angle_beta   90.00
_cell.angle_gamma   90.00
#
_symmetry.space_group_name_H-M   'P 1'
#
loop_
_entity.id
_entity.type
_entity.pdbx_description
1 polymer ?
#
loop_
_entity_poly.entity_id
_entity_poly.type
_entity_poly.pdbx_seq_one_letter_code
_entity_poly.pdbx_strand_id
1 'polypeptide(L)' 'MVKLYEIRKDIPAPRKDIYGYGKWQQLAVDMEVGDSILVDNWSEARSIRRAILKLHNKPTTVRKEGDEYRVWMIEPST' A
#
# COMPACT_ATOMS: atom_id res chain seq x y z
N MET A 1 -19.14 -17.97 17.78
CA MET A 1 -18.08 -18.17 16.76
C MET A 1 -17.10 -17.03 16.90
N VAL A 2 -15.87 -17.34 17.29
CA VAL A 2 -14.81 -16.33 17.44
C VAL A 2 -14.22 -16.09 16.05
N LYS A 3 -14.39 -14.89 15.49
CA LYS A 3 -13.66 -14.50 14.28
C LYS A 3 -12.19 -14.37 14.66
N LEU A 4 -11.36 -15.32 14.24
CA LEU A 4 -9.91 -15.17 14.27
C LEU A 4 -9.54 -14.02 13.33
N TYR A 5 -9.00 -12.93 13.87
CA TYR A 5 -8.37 -11.87 13.09
C TYR A 5 -6.99 -12.38 12.66
N GLU A 6 -6.89 -12.85 11.42
CA GLU A 6 -5.68 -13.41 10.84
C GLU A 6 -4.65 -12.29 10.54
N ILE A 7 -3.44 -12.42 11.08
CA ILE A 7 -2.34 -11.48 10.82
C ILE A 7 -1.74 -11.80 9.45
N ARG A 8 -1.86 -10.86 8.50
CA ARG A 8 -1.14 -10.91 7.22
C ARG A 8 0.26 -10.29 7.40
N LYS A 9 1.30 -11.00 6.97
CA LYS A 9 2.69 -10.46 6.89
C LYS A 9 2.74 -9.32 5.85
N ASP A 10 3.75 -8.45 5.95
CA ASP A 10 4.04 -7.36 4.99
C ASP A 10 3.01 -6.23 4.90
N ILE A 11 2.60 -5.71 6.06
CA ILE A 11 1.85 -4.44 6.12
C ILE A 11 2.68 -3.45 6.94
N PRO A 12 3.27 -2.41 6.33
CA PRO A 12 3.99 -1.39 7.08
C PRO A 12 3.05 -0.68 8.04
N ALA A 13 3.39 -0.74 9.33
CA ALA A 13 2.67 0.00 10.35
C ALA A 13 2.85 1.51 10.08
N PRO A 14 1.77 2.32 9.97
CA PRO A 14 1.92 3.74 9.76
C PRO A 14 2.68 4.35 10.95
N ARG A 15 3.89 4.87 10.71
CA ARG A 15 4.67 5.59 11.72
C ARG A 15 3.89 6.82 12.15
N LYS A 16 3.74 7.02 13.46
CA LYS A 16 2.97 8.14 14.03
C LYS A 16 3.59 9.52 13.79
N ASP A 17 4.84 9.61 13.30
CA ASP A 17 5.65 10.81 13.60
C ASP A 17 6.32 11.50 12.39
N ILE A 18 5.93 11.22 11.14
CA ILE A 18 6.55 11.92 10.00
C ILE A 18 5.82 13.23 9.70
N TYR A 19 6.18 14.30 10.43
CA TYR A 19 5.76 15.67 10.17
C TYR A 19 6.04 16.03 8.70
N GLY A 20 5.00 16.41 7.93
CA GLY A 20 5.12 16.83 6.52
C GLY A 20 4.82 15.77 5.45
N TYR A 21 4.57 14.51 5.81
CA TYR A 21 4.15 13.47 4.86
C TYR A 21 2.65 13.15 5.00
N GLY A 22 1.94 13.03 3.86
CA GLY A 22 0.54 12.61 3.85
C GLY A 22 0.38 11.13 4.21
N LYS A 23 -0.81 10.71 4.69
CA LYS A 23 -1.08 9.33 5.18
C LYS A 23 -0.53 8.20 4.27
N TRP A 24 -0.62 8.38 2.95
CA TRP A 24 -0.16 7.38 1.98
C TRP A 24 1.35 7.33 1.81
N GLN A 25 2.04 8.44 2.01
CA GLN A 25 3.49 8.45 1.99
C GLN A 25 4.03 7.77 3.25
N GLN A 26 3.41 7.99 4.41
CA GLN A 26 3.79 7.29 5.63
C GLN A 26 3.63 5.77 5.49
N LEU A 27 2.55 5.30 4.87
CA LEU A 27 2.37 3.87 4.57
C LEU A 27 3.36 3.38 3.52
N ALA A 28 3.60 4.15 2.46
CA ALA A 28 4.48 3.73 1.38
C ALA A 28 5.96 3.70 1.78
N VAL A 29 6.43 4.53 2.72
CA VAL A 29 7.85 4.61 3.13
C VAL A 29 8.42 3.24 3.52
N ASP A 30 7.67 2.47 4.28
CA ASP A 30 8.12 1.18 4.82
C ASP A 30 7.67 -0.01 3.93
N MET A 31 7.11 0.22 2.72
CA MET A 31 6.77 -0.85 1.79
C MET A 31 8.00 -1.38 1.05
N GLU A 32 8.07 -2.70 0.89
CA GLU A 32 9.02 -3.39 0.04
C GLU A 32 8.35 -3.97 -1.23
N VAL A 33 9.16 -4.45 -2.17
CA VAL A 33 8.62 -5.13 -3.37
C VAL A 33 7.99 -6.45 -2.96
N GLY A 34 6.73 -6.66 -3.36
CA GLY A 34 5.91 -7.79 -2.92
C GLY A 34 4.79 -7.38 -1.97
N ASP A 35 5.00 -6.29 -1.20
CA ASP A 35 4.02 -5.79 -0.24
C ASP A 35 2.75 -5.31 -0.93
N SER A 36 1.63 -5.37 -0.20
CA SER A 36 0.35 -4.90 -0.70
C SER A 36 -0.47 -4.12 0.31
N ILE A 37 -1.19 -3.12 -0.17
CA ILE A 37 -2.14 -2.34 0.63
C ILE A 37 -3.54 -2.47 0.01
N LEU A 38 -4.53 -2.78 0.84
CA LEU A 38 -5.95 -2.80 0.47
C LEU A 38 -6.59 -1.46 0.84
N VAL A 39 -7.41 -0.92 -0.05
CA VAL A 39 -8.13 0.34 0.14
C VAL A 39 -9.54 0.29 -0.42
N ASP A 40 -10.43 1.10 0.15
CA ASP A 40 -11.87 1.02 -0.09
C ASP A 40 -12.28 1.54 -1.47
N ASN A 41 -11.45 2.36 -2.10
CA ASN A 41 -11.80 2.99 -3.36
C ASN A 41 -10.59 3.28 -4.26
N TRP A 42 -10.88 3.50 -5.53
CA TRP A 42 -9.89 3.75 -6.56
C TRP A 42 -9.08 5.05 -6.33
N SER A 43 -9.68 6.08 -5.70
CA SER A 43 -8.99 7.35 -5.44
C SER A 43 -7.85 7.15 -4.44
N GLU A 44 -8.08 6.36 -3.40
CA GLU A 44 -7.06 5.97 -2.43
C GLU A 44 -6.00 5.09 -3.09
N ALA A 45 -6.39 4.11 -3.91
CA ALA A 45 -5.45 3.25 -4.62
C ALA A 45 -4.51 4.09 -5.52
N ARG A 46 -5.07 5.05 -6.25
CA ARG A 46 -4.31 5.99 -7.08
C ARG A 46 -3.35 6.84 -6.25
N SER A 47 -3.77 7.27 -5.06
CA SER A 47 -2.93 8.08 -4.17
C SER A 47 -1.74 7.28 -3.62
N ILE A 48 -1.96 6.02 -3.23
CA ILE A 48 -0.89 5.11 -2.80
C ILE A 48 0.09 4.85 -3.94
N ARG A 49 -0.39 4.55 -5.16
CA ARG A 49 0.50 4.35 -6.32
C ARG A 49 1.44 5.52 -6.55
N ARG A 50 0.92 6.76 -6.41
CA ARG A 50 1.73 7.98 -6.54
C ARG A 50 2.74 8.13 -5.40
N ALA A 51 2.37 7.75 -4.18
CA ALA A 51 3.28 7.76 -3.04
C ALA A 51 4.43 6.76 -3.24
N ILE A 52 4.12 5.53 -3.65
CA ILE A 52 5.11 4.48 -3.96
C ILE A 52 6.04 4.93 -5.09
N LEU A 53 5.49 5.44 -6.20
CA LEU A 53 6.30 5.93 -7.30
C LEU A 53 7.23 7.07 -6.88
N LYS A 54 6.76 8.00 -6.03
CA LYS A 54 7.56 9.14 -5.57
C LYS A 54 8.69 8.72 -4.63
N LEU A 55 8.44 7.78 -3.71
CA LEU A 55 9.38 7.41 -2.66
C LEU A 55 10.38 6.35 -3.11
N HIS A 56 9.92 5.37 -3.87
CA HIS A 56 10.70 4.19 -4.24
C HIS A 56 11.09 4.15 -5.72
N ASN A 57 10.45 4.97 -6.55
CA ASN A 57 10.58 4.90 -8.02
C ASN A 57 10.32 3.48 -8.56
N LYS A 58 9.40 2.75 -7.92
CA LYS A 58 9.02 1.38 -8.29
C LYS A 58 7.62 1.35 -8.92
N PRO A 59 7.37 0.43 -9.87
CA PRO A 59 6.05 0.24 -10.44
C PRO A 59 5.08 -0.42 -9.46
N THR A 60 3.80 -0.26 -9.77
CA THR A 60 2.70 -0.79 -8.96
C THR A 60 1.63 -1.42 -9.84
N THR A 61 1.08 -2.55 -9.39
CA THR A 61 -0.13 -3.15 -9.97
C THR A 61 -1.31 -2.99 -9.02
N VAL A 62 -2.51 -2.87 -9.58
CA VAL A 62 -3.74 -2.76 -8.79
C VAL A 62 -4.76 -3.73 -9.31
N ARG A 63 -5.44 -4.44 -8.41
CA ARG A 63 -6.57 -5.32 -8.73
C ARG A 63 -7.75 -4.98 -7.84
N LYS A 64 -8.95 -5.11 -8.39
CA LYS A 64 -10.20 -4.98 -7.63
C LYS A 64 -10.48 -6.31 -6.93
N GLU A 65 -10.71 -6.29 -5.63
CA GLU A 65 -11.08 -7.42 -4.79
C GLU A 65 -12.44 -7.13 -4.16
N GLY A 66 -13.53 -7.61 -4.78
CA GLY A 66 -14.89 -7.24 -4.36
C GLY A 66 -15.16 -5.75 -4.60
N ASP A 67 -15.39 -5.01 -3.51
CA ASP A 67 -15.60 -3.55 -3.52
C ASP A 67 -14.31 -2.76 -3.25
N GLU A 68 -13.23 -3.44 -2.88
CA GLU A 68 -11.97 -2.83 -2.51
C GLU A 68 -10.93 -2.95 -3.64
N TYR A 69 -9.81 -2.26 -3.47
CA TYR A 69 -8.68 -2.25 -4.40
C TYR A 69 -7.40 -2.60 -3.66
N ARG A 70 -6.71 -3.64 -4.12
CA ARG A 70 -5.39 -4.01 -3.61
C ARG A 70 -4.31 -3.47 -4.52
N VAL A 71 -3.33 -2.78 -3.95
CA VAL A 71 -2.17 -2.20 -4.63
C VAL A 71 -0.93 -2.98 -4.21
N TRP A 72 -0.16 -3.51 -5.15
CA TRP A 72 1.12 -4.17 -4.90
C TRP A 72 2.27 -3.32 -5.43
N MET A 73 3.37 -3.27 -4.69
CA MET A 73 4.67 -2.85 -5.24
C MET A 73 5.31 -4.03 -5.95
N ILE A 74 5.76 -3.82 -7.20
CA ILE A 74 6.35 -4.88 -8.03
C ILE A 74 7.71 -4.43 -8.57
N GLU A 75 8.55 -5.37 -8.98
CA GLU A 75 9.77 -5.02 -9.71
C GLU A 75 9.43 -4.40 -11.09
N PRO A 76 10.30 -3.51 -11.61
CA PRO A 76 10.26 -3.12 -13.01
C PRO A 76 10.38 -4.36 -13.91
N SER A 77 9.43 -4.52 -14.82
CA SER A 77 9.56 -5.45 -15.94
C SER A 77 10.83 -5.06 -16.71
N THR A 78 11.83 -5.94 -16.73
CA THR A 78 13.04 -5.78 -17.55
C THR A 78 12.75 -6.11 -19.00
#